data_AF-A0A0G0ZJT7-F1
#
_entry.id   AF-A0A0G0ZJT7-F1
#
_cell.length_a   1.000
_cell.length_b   1.000
_cell.length_c   1.000
_cell.angle_alpha   90.00
_cell.angle_beta   90.00
_cell.angle_gamma   90.00
#
_symmetry.space_group_name_H-M   'P 1'
#
loop_
_entity.id
_entity.type
_entity.pdbx_description
1 polymer ?
#
loop_
_entity_poly.entity_id
_entity_poly.type
_entity_poly.pdbx_seq_one_letter_code
_entity_poly.pdbx_strand_id
1 'polypeptide(L)'
;MVLKITFLIFVAIMFIVPGATFFAMGGVRSDGLFRLFGLYALTLLWLQIILGPFTLPLLKAGFNVFPIHRAIGISALILAILHPALFLSAATLETYLPANLLIFGYLGPIALLLLITTATTALLMGRAPFSKFWRFLHPLNYLVFTLVLVHSFMVGTETQFQPLRSLYIIYAGTLITSFSYRVIYRRFLQK
;
A
#
# COMPACT_ATOMS: atom_id res chain seq x y z
N MET A 1 -10.20 -9.87 23.51
CA MET A 1 -9.00 -9.14 23.97
C MET A 1 -7.72 -9.59 23.26
N VAL A 2 -7.38 -10.90 23.29
CA VAL A 2 -6.15 -11.45 22.68
C VAL A 2 -5.99 -11.09 21.20
N LEU A 3 -7.00 -11.37 20.35
CA LEU A 3 -6.95 -11.07 18.92
C LEU A 3 -6.65 -9.58 18.59
N LYS A 4 -7.18 -8.68 19.42
CA LYS A 4 -6.98 -7.22 19.29
C LYS A 4 -5.54 -6.82 19.59
N ILE A 5 -4.96 -7.38 20.65
CA ILE A 5 -3.56 -7.13 21.01
C ILE A 5 -2.62 -7.72 19.96
N THR A 6 -2.87 -8.96 19.52
CA THR A 6 -2.07 -9.63 18.48
C THR A 6 -2.09 -8.84 17.17
N PHE A 7 -3.24 -8.35 16.73
CA PHE A 7 -3.35 -7.53 15.51
C PHE A 7 -2.55 -6.22 15.64
N LEU A 8 -2.64 -5.53 16.77
CA LEU A 8 -1.91 -4.28 16.98
C LEU A 8 -0.40 -4.49 17.05
N ILE A 9 0.08 -5.54 17.72
CA ILE A 9 1.50 -5.90 17.76
C ILE A 9 2.00 -6.21 16.34
N PHE A 10 1.25 -7.01 15.59
CA PHE A 10 1.59 -7.34 14.21
C PHE A 10 1.71 -6.09 13.34
N VAL A 11 0.72 -5.19 13.38
CA VAL A 11 0.77 -3.91 12.66
C VAL A 11 1.96 -3.06 13.10
N ALA A 12 2.21 -2.95 14.41
CA ALA A 12 3.33 -2.17 14.93
C ALA A 12 4.69 -2.68 14.40
N ILE A 13 4.90 -4.00 14.39
CA ILE A 13 6.11 -4.61 13.82
C ILE A 13 6.25 -4.24 12.35
N MET A 14 5.19 -4.36 11.55
CA MET A 14 5.23 -4.02 10.12
C MET A 14 5.52 -2.54 9.86
N PHE A 15 5.18 -1.64 10.78
CA PHE A 15 5.50 -0.22 10.69
C PHE A 15 6.92 0.14 11.13
N ILE A 16 7.51 -0.63 12.04
CA ILE A 16 8.87 -0.40 12.54
C ILE A 16 9.91 -0.82 11.50
N VAL A 17 9.68 -1.93 10.79
CA VAL A 17 10.68 -2.49 9.85
C VAL A 17 11.11 -1.51 8.75
N PRO A 18 10.22 -0.78 8.05
CA PRO A 18 10.62 0.26 7.09
C PRO A 18 11.52 1.34 7.69
N GLY A 19 11.14 1.89 8.84
CA GLY A 19 11.91 2.94 9.53
C GLY A 19 13.27 2.44 10.03
N ALA A 20 13.30 1.25 10.63
CA ALA A 20 14.55 0.62 11.07
C ALA A 20 15.51 0.39 9.89
N THR A 21 14.99 -0.05 8.74
CA THR A 21 15.80 -0.28 7.55
C THR A 21 16.36 1.04 7.00
N PHE A 22 15.55 2.10 6.98
CA PHE A 22 16.01 3.43 6.58
C PHE A 22 17.17 3.96 7.44
N PHE A 23 17.08 3.84 8.77
CA PHE A 23 18.17 4.24 9.65
C PHE A 23 19.41 3.36 9.47
N ALA A 24 19.23 2.05 9.25
CA ALA A 24 20.34 1.12 9.00
C ALA A 24 21.11 1.43 7.69
N MET A 25 20.45 2.02 6.68
CA MET A 25 21.05 2.35 5.38
C MET A 25 21.60 3.78 5.28
N GLY A 26 21.69 4.53 6.38
CA GLY A 26 22.32 5.85 6.41
C GLY A 26 21.37 7.05 6.52
N GLY A 27 20.07 6.82 6.69
CA GLY A 27 19.13 7.82 7.23
C GLY A 27 18.86 9.05 6.34
N VAL A 28 18.92 10.26 6.93
CA VAL A 28 18.26 11.51 6.50
C VAL A 28 18.93 12.22 5.31
N ARG A 29 19.32 11.48 4.27
CA ARG A 29 19.69 12.05 2.97
C ARG A 29 18.45 12.16 2.09
N SER A 30 18.47 13.01 1.06
CA SER A 30 17.32 13.23 0.17
C SER A 30 16.87 11.94 -0.54
N ASP A 31 17.83 11.12 -0.98
CA ASP A 31 17.57 9.78 -1.52
C ASP A 31 17.01 8.83 -0.45
N GLY A 32 17.43 8.99 0.81
CA GLY A 32 16.86 8.28 1.95
C GLY A 32 15.37 8.61 2.16
N LEU A 33 14.99 9.88 2.15
CA LEU A 33 13.59 10.32 2.32
C LEU A 33 12.69 9.84 1.18
N PHE A 34 13.20 9.90 -0.06
CA PHE A 34 12.53 9.33 -1.24
C PHE A 34 12.17 7.84 -1.00
N ARG A 35 13.13 7.03 -0.56
CA ARG A 35 12.93 5.59 -0.27
C ARG A 35 11.98 5.38 0.90
N LEU A 36 12.15 6.14 1.99
CA LEU A 36 11.34 6.05 3.20
C LEU A 36 9.84 6.25 2.89
N PHE A 37 9.53 7.26 2.07
CA PHE A 37 8.15 7.55 1.70
C PHE A 37 7.56 6.46 0.83
N GLY A 38 8.34 5.89 -0.10
CA GLY A 38 7.92 4.73 -0.89
C GLY A 38 7.61 3.51 -0.01
N LEU A 39 8.48 3.19 0.95
CA LEU A 39 8.29 2.05 1.86
C LEU A 39 7.07 2.22 2.77
N TYR A 40 6.87 3.41 3.33
CA TYR A 40 5.69 3.68 4.16
C TYR A 40 4.41 3.75 3.33
N ALA A 41 4.44 4.30 2.11
CA ALA A 41 3.30 4.24 1.20
C ALA A 41 2.89 2.79 0.90
N LEU A 42 3.85 1.92 0.55
CA LEU A 42 3.61 0.49 0.35
C LEU A 42 3.02 -0.17 1.60
N THR A 43 3.59 0.10 2.78
CA THR A 43 3.15 -0.47 4.06
C THR A 43 1.73 -0.03 4.42
N LEU A 44 1.37 1.23 4.19
CA LEU A 44 0.02 1.74 4.43
C LEU A 44 -0.98 1.16 3.43
N LEU A 45 -0.61 1.03 2.14
CA LEU A 45 -1.45 0.37 1.15
C LEU A 45 -1.67 -1.11 1.49
N TRP A 46 -0.64 -1.81 1.96
CA TRP A 46 -0.78 -3.17 2.46
C TRP A 46 -1.80 -3.25 3.60
N LEU A 47 -1.74 -2.32 4.56
CA LEU A 47 -2.70 -2.28 5.65
C LEU A 47 -4.13 -2.00 5.15
N GLN A 48 -4.31 -1.19 4.10
CA GLN A 48 -5.61 -1.00 3.45
C GLN A 48 -6.18 -2.32 2.90
N ILE A 49 -5.34 -3.14 2.26
CA ILE A 49 -5.73 -4.43 1.68
C ILE A 49 -6.19 -5.42 2.76
N ILE A 50 -5.59 -5.38 3.96
CA ILE A 50 -6.03 -6.19 5.10
C ILE A 50 -7.32 -5.62 5.71
N LEU A 51 -7.38 -4.33 6.00
CA LEU A 51 -8.53 -3.76 6.69
C LEU A 51 -9.85 -3.97 5.92
N GLY A 52 -9.83 -3.94 4.59
CA GLY A 52 -11.02 -4.10 3.76
C GLY A 52 -11.80 -5.41 4.05
N PRO A 53 -11.25 -6.60 3.71
CA PRO A 53 -11.96 -7.87 3.90
C PRO A 53 -12.21 -8.24 5.36
N PHE A 54 -11.33 -7.79 6.27
CA PHE A 54 -11.44 -8.07 7.70
C PHE A 54 -12.27 -7.04 8.48
N THR A 55 -12.98 -6.12 7.80
CA THR A 55 -13.78 -5.07 8.45
C THR A 55 -14.80 -5.65 9.44
N LEU A 56 -15.58 -6.67 9.06
CA LEU A 56 -16.61 -7.25 9.92
C LEU A 56 -16.04 -7.96 11.16
N PRO A 57 -15.04 -8.88 11.04
CA PRO A 57 -14.37 -9.44 12.21
C PRO A 57 -13.78 -8.38 13.16
N LEU A 58 -13.16 -7.33 12.61
CA LEU A 58 -12.55 -6.26 13.40
C LEU A 58 -13.60 -5.40 14.12
N LEU A 59 -14.72 -5.09 13.47
CA LEU A 59 -15.86 -4.43 14.13
C LEU A 59 -16.42 -5.28 15.27
N LYS A 60 -16.59 -6.60 15.07
CA LYS A 60 -17.01 -7.54 16.12
C LYS A 60 -16.00 -7.63 17.27
N ALA A 61 -14.72 -7.41 16.99
CA ALA A 61 -13.66 -7.33 18.00
C ALA A 61 -13.56 -5.96 18.69
N GLY A 62 -14.47 -5.02 18.41
CA GLY A 62 -14.53 -3.70 19.04
C GLY A 62 -13.57 -2.67 18.43
N PHE A 63 -13.21 -2.80 17.16
CA PHE A 63 -12.45 -1.79 16.43
C PHE A 63 -13.34 -1.00 15.48
N ASN A 64 -13.34 0.33 15.62
CA ASN A 64 -13.93 1.20 14.62
C ASN A 64 -12.99 1.34 13.42
N VAL A 65 -13.11 0.45 12.44
CA VAL A 65 -12.19 0.34 11.30
C VAL A 65 -12.35 1.48 10.29
N PHE A 66 -13.54 2.05 10.13
CA PHE A 66 -13.82 3.04 9.09
C PHE A 66 -12.97 4.32 9.16
N PRO A 67 -12.87 5.04 10.31
CA PRO A 67 -12.03 6.24 10.39
C PRO A 67 -10.55 5.88 10.23
N ILE A 68 -10.12 4.74 10.76
CA ILE A 68 -8.73 4.24 10.65
C ILE A 68 -8.39 3.94 9.18
N HIS A 69 -9.27 3.22 8.48
CA HIS A 69 -9.12 2.92 7.05
C HIS A 69 -9.05 4.20 6.21
N ARG A 70 -9.92 5.18 6.47
CA ARG A 70 -9.87 6.47 5.76
C ARG A 70 -8.56 7.22 6.04
N ALA A 71 -8.14 7.32 7.29
CA ALA A 71 -6.91 8.02 7.66
C ALA A 71 -5.67 7.38 7.01
N ILE A 72 -5.53 6.06 7.13
CA ILE A 72 -4.44 5.30 6.49
C ILE A 72 -4.45 5.47 4.97
N GLY A 73 -5.62 5.44 4.32
CA GLY A 73 -5.74 5.60 2.88
C GLY A 73 -5.30 6.99 2.41
N ILE A 74 -5.67 8.04 3.14
CA ILE A 74 -5.22 9.42 2.89
C ILE A 74 -3.71 9.53 3.10
N SER A 75 -3.18 9.01 4.20
CA SER A 75 -1.75 9.00 4.48
C SER A 75 -0.95 8.25 3.41
N ALA A 76 -1.44 7.09 2.96
CA ALA A 76 -0.83 6.32 1.88
C ALA A 76 -0.76 7.14 0.58
N LEU A 77 -1.86 7.81 0.22
CA LEU A 77 -1.91 8.66 -0.96
C LEU A 77 -0.93 9.84 -0.87
N ILE A 78 -0.88 10.52 0.28
CA ILE A 78 0.04 11.65 0.49
C ILE A 78 1.49 11.17 0.33
N LEU A 79 1.87 10.08 0.98
CA LEU A 79 3.23 9.54 0.86
C LEU A 79 3.55 9.05 -0.55
N ALA A 80 2.58 8.44 -1.24
CA ALA A 80 2.74 7.99 -2.62
C ALA A 80 2.90 9.15 -3.62
N ILE A 81 2.32 10.33 -3.35
CA ILE A 81 2.54 11.56 -4.13
C ILE A 81 3.90 12.16 -3.79
N LEU A 82 4.23 12.24 -2.51
CA LEU A 82 5.50 12.84 -2.06
C LEU A 82 6.71 12.01 -2.49
N HIS A 83 6.58 10.68 -2.60
CA HIS A 83 7.65 9.80 -3.06
C HIS A 83 8.26 10.26 -4.40
N PRO A 84 7.54 10.27 -5.54
CA PRO A 84 8.10 10.79 -6.80
C PRO A 84 8.35 12.31 -6.77
N ALA A 85 7.66 13.09 -5.93
CA ALA A 85 7.92 14.53 -5.82
C ALA A 85 9.27 14.86 -5.16
N LEU A 86 9.77 13.96 -4.30
CA LEU A 86 11.12 14.04 -3.71
C LEU A 86 12.22 13.58 -4.68
N PHE A 87 11.84 13.18 -5.89
CA PHE A 87 12.78 12.90 -6.96
C PHE A 87 13.29 14.22 -7.56
N LEU A 88 14.26 14.83 -6.88
CA LEU A 88 14.69 16.22 -7.05
C LEU A 88 15.51 16.52 -8.33
N SER A 89 15.59 15.60 -9.29
CA SER A 89 16.39 15.80 -10.50
C SER A 89 15.53 15.98 -11.74
N ALA A 90 15.98 16.80 -12.69
CA ALA A 90 15.44 16.89 -14.04
C ALA A 90 15.67 15.61 -14.90
N ALA A 91 16.24 14.56 -14.31
CA ALA A 91 16.55 13.32 -15.00
C ALA A 91 15.33 12.40 -15.07
N THR A 92 15.15 11.78 -16.23
CA THR A 92 14.02 10.88 -16.50
C THR A 92 14.26 9.49 -15.90
N LEU A 93 13.23 8.64 -15.84
CA LEU A 93 13.37 7.25 -15.38
C LEU A 93 14.49 6.49 -16.11
N GLU A 94 14.68 6.76 -17.41
CA GLU A 94 15.73 6.20 -18.26
C GLU A 94 17.15 6.56 -17.81
N THR A 95 17.30 7.67 -17.10
CA THR A 95 18.61 8.10 -16.56
C THR A 95 18.95 7.33 -15.28
N TYR A 96 17.96 6.81 -14.56
CA TYR A 96 18.14 6.21 -13.25
C TYR A 96 18.03 4.69 -13.22
N LEU A 97 17.29 4.13 -14.16
CA LEU A 97 17.08 2.69 -14.24
C LEU A 97 17.74 2.13 -15.49
N PRO A 98 18.44 0.99 -15.37
CA PRO A 98 18.91 0.28 -16.55
C PRO A 98 17.71 -0.17 -17.39
N ALA A 99 17.92 -0.31 -18.71
CA ALA A 99 16.86 -0.56 -19.68
C ALA A 99 15.97 -1.77 -19.32
N ASN A 100 16.54 -2.81 -18.72
CA ASN A 100 15.83 -4.02 -18.29
C ASN A 100 14.88 -3.81 -17.10
N LEU A 101 15.00 -2.70 -16.36
CA LEU A 101 14.15 -2.36 -15.22
C LEU A 101 13.12 -1.26 -15.51
N LEU A 102 13.20 -0.62 -16.68
CA LEU A 102 12.32 0.52 -17.02
C LEU A 102 10.83 0.17 -16.96
N ILE A 103 10.45 -1.02 -17.44
CA ILE A 103 9.06 -1.46 -17.38
C ILE A 103 8.52 -1.49 -15.95
N PHE A 104 9.34 -1.88 -14.98
CA PHE A 104 8.98 -1.89 -13.56
C PHE A 104 8.95 -0.47 -12.98
N GLY A 105 9.83 0.42 -13.44
CA GLY A 105 9.80 1.84 -13.11
C GLY A 105 8.47 2.51 -13.45
N TYR A 106 7.92 2.21 -14.63
CA TYR A 106 6.64 2.74 -15.10
C TYR A 106 5.41 2.23 -14.32
N LEU A 107 5.51 1.11 -13.61
CA LEU A 107 4.41 0.62 -12.77
C LEU A 107 4.07 1.59 -11.62
N GLY A 108 5.05 2.35 -11.12
CA GLY A 108 4.84 3.35 -10.06
C GLY A 108 3.86 4.46 -10.47
N PRO A 109 4.14 5.23 -11.53
CA PRO A 109 3.22 6.24 -12.05
C PRO A 109 1.84 5.70 -12.41
N ILE A 110 1.76 4.51 -13.04
CA ILE A 110 0.48 3.86 -13.37
C ILE A 110 -0.32 3.57 -12.11
N ALA A 111 0.33 2.98 -11.09
CA ALA A 111 -0.31 2.68 -9.82
C ALA A 111 -0.75 3.94 -9.07
N LEU A 112 0.03 5.02 -9.12
CA LEU A 112 -0.31 6.30 -8.51
C LEU A 112 -1.57 6.92 -9.15
N LEU A 113 -1.68 6.90 -10.48
CA LEU A 113 -2.88 7.39 -11.19
C LEU A 113 -4.13 6.59 -10.82
N LEU A 114 -4.01 5.26 -10.75
CA LEU A 114 -5.08 4.39 -10.27
C LEU A 114 -5.43 4.66 -8.80
N LEU A 115 -4.44 4.87 -7.94
CA LEU A 115 -4.65 5.19 -6.53
C LEU A 115 -5.38 6.53 -6.38
N ILE A 116 -4.96 7.58 -7.09
CA ILE A 116 -5.64 8.89 -7.10
C ILE A 116 -7.10 8.73 -7.53
N THR A 117 -7.35 7.97 -8.59
CA THR A 117 -8.69 7.76 -9.14
C THR A 117 -9.59 7.01 -8.15
N THR A 118 -9.09 5.90 -7.58
CA THR A 118 -9.85 5.10 -6.60
C THR A 118 -10.06 5.84 -5.28
N ALA A 119 -9.08 6.62 -4.81
CA ALA A 119 -9.20 7.45 -3.62
C ALA A 119 -10.20 8.60 -3.84
N THR A 120 -10.11 9.31 -4.97
CA THR A 120 -11.03 10.43 -5.29
C THR A 120 -12.47 9.96 -5.35
N THR A 121 -12.73 8.85 -6.06
CA THR A 121 -14.08 8.28 -6.11
C THR A 121 -14.59 7.82 -4.74
N ALA A 122 -13.72 7.30 -3.88
CA ALA A 122 -14.07 6.96 -2.49
C ALA A 122 -14.38 8.18 -1.62
N LEU A 123 -13.61 9.27 -1.75
CA LEU A 123 -13.86 10.50 -1.01
C LEU A 123 -15.17 11.17 -1.43
N LEU A 124 -15.52 11.07 -2.71
CA LEU A 124 -16.74 11.65 -3.28
C LEU A 124 -17.95 10.70 -3.26
N MET A 125 -17.85 9.52 -2.65
CA MET A 125 -18.89 8.47 -2.73
C MET A 125 -20.29 8.90 -2.25
N GLY A 126 -20.39 9.96 -1.43
CA GLY A 126 -21.66 10.54 -0.99
C GLY A 126 -22.39 11.39 -2.05
N ARG A 127 -21.77 11.60 -3.22
CA ARG A 127 -22.32 12.41 -4.32
C ARG A 127 -22.56 11.54 -5.55
N ALA A 128 -23.66 11.76 -6.25
CA ALA A 128 -23.85 11.16 -7.58
C ALA A 128 -22.93 11.86 -8.61
N PRO A 129 -22.39 11.14 -9.62
CA PRO A 129 -22.48 9.69 -9.88
C PRO A 129 -21.42 8.84 -9.12
N PHE A 130 -20.58 9.46 -8.31
CA PHE A 130 -19.42 8.84 -7.66
C PHE A 130 -19.76 7.66 -6.75
N SER A 131 -20.97 7.57 -6.19
CA SER A 131 -21.43 6.41 -5.44
C SER A 131 -21.38 5.10 -6.25
N LYS A 132 -21.72 5.15 -7.54
CA LYS A 132 -21.66 4.00 -8.46
C LYS A 132 -20.22 3.71 -8.86
N PHE A 133 -19.47 4.74 -9.23
CA PHE A 133 -18.07 4.59 -9.64
C PHE A 133 -17.18 4.07 -8.52
N TRP A 134 -17.38 4.53 -7.28
CA TRP A 134 -16.66 4.00 -6.12
C TRP A 134 -16.84 2.49 -5.99
N ARG A 135 -18.07 1.96 -6.11
CA ARG A 135 -18.32 0.52 -6.00
C ARG A 135 -17.61 -0.30 -7.08
N PHE A 136 -17.48 0.27 -8.28
CA PHE A 136 -16.81 -0.34 -9.42
C PHE A 136 -15.29 -0.24 -9.36
N LEU A 137 -14.75 0.93 -9.01
CA LEU A 137 -13.32 1.24 -9.06
C LEU A 137 -12.58 0.87 -7.77
N HIS A 138 -13.21 0.96 -6.60
CA HIS A 138 -12.54 0.68 -5.33
C HIS A 138 -11.93 -0.74 -5.22
N PRO A 139 -12.50 -1.80 -5.82
CA PRO A 139 -11.83 -3.10 -5.95
C PRO A 139 -10.50 -3.06 -6.72
N LEU A 140 -10.24 -2.06 -7.58
CA LEU A 140 -8.95 -1.93 -8.28
C LEU A 140 -7.79 -1.62 -7.33
N ASN A 141 -8.04 -1.32 -6.05
CA ASN A 141 -6.97 -1.16 -5.06
C ASN A 141 -6.13 -2.44 -4.87
N TYR A 142 -6.66 -3.64 -5.16
CA TYR A 142 -5.83 -4.85 -5.22
C TYR A 142 -4.81 -4.78 -6.36
N LEU A 143 -5.24 -4.31 -7.54
CA LEU A 143 -4.34 -4.10 -8.67
C LEU A 143 -3.31 -3.01 -8.34
N VAL A 144 -3.73 -1.87 -7.77
CA VAL A 144 -2.81 -0.82 -7.29
C VAL A 144 -1.75 -1.43 -6.38
N PHE A 145 -2.15 -2.19 -5.36
CA PHE A 145 -1.20 -2.79 -4.43
C PHE A 145 -0.27 -3.79 -5.12
N THR A 146 -0.76 -4.64 -6.03
CA THR A 146 0.07 -5.54 -6.83
C THR A 146 1.12 -4.77 -7.65
N LEU A 147 0.71 -3.70 -8.34
CA LEU A 147 1.61 -2.88 -9.14
C LEU A 147 2.69 -2.21 -8.29
N VAL A 148 2.31 -1.62 -7.14
CA VAL A 148 3.27 -1.00 -6.20
C VAL A 148 4.20 -2.05 -5.60
N LEU A 149 3.70 -3.24 -5.26
CA LEU A 149 4.52 -4.32 -4.70
C LEU A 149 5.58 -4.78 -5.71
N VAL A 150 5.19 -5.01 -6.98
CA VAL A 150 6.12 -5.41 -8.05
C VAL A 150 7.08 -4.28 -8.38
N HIS A 151 6.59 -3.05 -8.55
CA HIS A 151 7.42 -1.85 -8.75
C HIS A 151 8.51 -1.77 -7.69
N SER A 152 8.09 -1.79 -6.42
CA SER A 152 8.98 -1.60 -5.30
C SER A 152 9.94 -2.78 -5.13
N PHE A 153 9.50 -4.02 -5.40
CA PHE A 153 10.37 -5.20 -5.33
C PHE A 153 11.46 -5.21 -6.41
N MET A 154 11.10 -4.82 -7.65
CA MET A 154 12.02 -4.88 -8.79
C MET A 154 12.95 -3.67 -8.87
N VAL A 155 12.49 -2.49 -8.42
CA VAL A 155 13.22 -1.22 -8.51
C VAL A 155 13.92 -0.85 -7.20
N GLY A 156 13.31 -1.17 -6.05
CA GLY A 156 13.83 -0.77 -4.74
C GLY A 156 15.11 -1.50 -4.39
N THR A 157 16.22 -0.77 -4.27
CA THR A 157 17.52 -1.35 -3.91
C THR A 157 17.56 -1.91 -2.48
N GLU A 158 16.65 -1.44 -1.62
CA GLU A 158 16.52 -1.80 -0.21
C GLU A 158 15.96 -3.22 -0.04
N THR A 159 15.29 -3.75 -1.07
CA THR A 159 14.65 -5.07 -1.04
C THR A 159 15.66 -6.21 -0.93
N GLN A 160 16.94 -5.93 -1.18
CA GLN A 160 18.05 -6.86 -1.01
C GLN A 160 18.44 -7.04 0.48
N PHE A 161 17.97 -6.17 1.38
CA PHE A 161 18.14 -6.35 2.83
C PHE A 161 17.15 -7.40 3.35
N GLN A 162 17.67 -8.41 4.05
CA GLN A 162 16.89 -9.58 4.49
C GLN A 162 15.60 -9.25 5.27
N PRO A 163 15.59 -8.31 6.25
CA PRO A 163 14.36 -7.97 6.96
C PRO A 163 13.24 -7.46 6.04
N LEU A 164 13.58 -6.65 5.04
CA LEU A 164 12.61 -6.18 4.05
C LEU A 164 12.18 -7.32 3.11
N ARG A 165 13.08 -8.22 2.72
CA ARG A 165 12.70 -9.35 1.86
C ARG A 165 11.64 -10.23 2.51
N SER A 166 11.77 -10.53 3.81
CA SER A 166 10.73 -11.27 4.56
C SER A 166 9.40 -10.51 4.60
N LEU A 167 9.46 -9.18 4.77
CA LEU A 167 8.28 -8.32 4.76
C LEU A 167 7.51 -8.40 3.42
N TYR A 168 8.22 -8.42 2.29
CA TYR A 168 7.58 -8.56 0.97
C TYR A 168 6.89 -9.91 0.76
N ILE A 169 7.45 -10.98 1.31
CA ILE A 169 6.80 -12.31 1.29
C ILE A 169 5.48 -12.25 2.08
N ILE A 170 5.48 -11.59 3.23
CA ILE A 170 4.27 -11.38 4.03
C ILE A 170 3.27 -10.53 3.24
N TYR A 171 3.70 -9.44 2.61
CA TYR A 171 2.85 -8.59 1.78
C TYR A 171 2.21 -9.35 0.62
N ALA A 172 2.99 -10.15 -0.11
CA ALA A 172 2.48 -10.98 -1.19
C ALA A 172 1.51 -12.06 -0.70
N GLY A 173 1.86 -12.78 0.38
CA GLY A 173 1.02 -13.81 0.96
C GLY A 173 -0.32 -13.25 1.45
N THR A 174 -0.29 -12.14 2.18
CA THR A 174 -1.50 -11.49 2.69
C THR A 174 -2.37 -10.88 1.60
N LEU A 175 -1.78 -10.40 0.49
CA LEU A 175 -2.52 -10.00 -0.70
C LEU A 175 -3.34 -11.16 -1.26
N ILE A 176 -2.69 -12.32 -1.47
CA ILE A 176 -3.35 -13.53 -1.99
C ILE A 176 -4.47 -13.96 -1.05
N THR A 177 -4.20 -14.06 0.26
CA THR A 177 -5.23 -14.47 1.23
C THR A 177 -6.38 -13.47 1.31
N SER A 178 -6.10 -12.16 1.31
CA SER A 178 -7.12 -11.11 1.40
C SER A 178 -7.99 -11.05 0.15
N PHE A 179 -7.40 -11.24 -1.04
CA PHE A 179 -8.13 -11.29 -2.29
C PHE A 179 -9.02 -12.54 -2.36
N SER A 180 -8.46 -13.72 -2.05
CA SER A 180 -9.21 -14.98 -2.00
C SER A 180 -10.37 -14.92 -1.02
N TYR A 181 -10.14 -14.42 0.20
CA TYR A 181 -11.18 -14.24 1.21
C TYR A 181 -12.29 -13.30 0.71
N ARG A 182 -11.94 -12.18 0.06
CA ARG A 182 -12.95 -11.25 -0.48
C ARG A 182 -13.80 -11.88 -1.57
N VAL A 183 -13.21 -12.64 -2.48
CA VAL A 183 -13.93 -13.30 -3.58
C VAL A 183 -14.86 -14.39 -3.04
N ILE A 184 -14.37 -15.21 -2.10
CA ILE A 184 -15.15 -16.31 -1.49
C ILE A 184 -16.27 -15.74 -0.61
N TYR A 185 -15.96 -14.82 0.30
CA TYR A 185 -16.93 -14.25 1.24
C TYR A 185 -18.10 -13.58 0.52
N ARG A 186 -17.83 -12.79 -0.53
CA ARG A 186 -18.89 -12.13 -1.33
C ARG A 186 -19.75 -13.11 -2.12
N ARG A 187 -19.23 -14.27 -2.52
CA ARG A 187 -19.98 -15.27 -3.31
C ARG A 187 -20.85 -16.19 -2.47
N PHE A 188 -20.44 -16.48 -1.23
CA PHE A 188 -21.07 -17.57 -0.45
C PHE A 188 -21.72 -17.13 0.87
N LEU A 189 -21.32 -16.01 1.48
CA LEU A 189 -21.72 -15.65 2.85
C LEU A 189 -22.53 -14.36 2.96
N GLN A 190 -22.85 -13.71 1.83
CA GLN A 190 -23.75 -12.54 1.76
C GLN A 190 -25.02 -12.81 0.93
N LYS A 191 -25.40 -14.08 0.75
CA LYS A 191 -26.78 -14.43 0.40
C LYS A 191 -27.63 -14.40 1.67
#